data_AF-A0A4E0RNI4-F1
#
_entry.id   AF-A0A4E0RNI4-F1
#
_cell.length_a   1.000
_cell.length_b   1.000
_cell.length_c   1.000
_cell.angle_alpha   90.00
_cell.angle_beta   90.00
_cell.angle_gamma   90.00
#
_symmetry.space_group_name_H-M   'P 1'
#
loop_
_entity.id
_entity.type
_entity.pdbx_description
1 polymer ?
#
loop_
_entity_poly.entity_id
_entity_poly.type
_entity_poly.pdbx_seq_one_letter_code
_entity_poly.pdbx_strand_id
1 'polypeptide(L)'
;MAYGKPGAKSDVFAFGATLYRLLSAESPRFPHPSELPDVPELQSLLLDCLKQNPDKRPDTQTVFRRLLDLKESAVQPSLALNCELKQRDSKTWHFSLAPKHKTLLRPERTKKIEELPAIAQQRIQEQA
;
A
#
# COMPACT_ATOMS: atom_id res chain seq x y z
N MET A 1 -28.55 4.64 6.52
CA MET A 1 -27.61 3.60 6.05
C MET A 1 -27.08 2.88 7.27
N ALA A 2 -27.44 1.61 7.47
CA ALA A 2 -26.84 0.80 8.53
C ALA A 2 -25.60 0.11 7.97
N TYR A 3 -24.44 0.35 8.58
CA TYR A 3 -23.23 -0.42 8.27
C TYR A 3 -23.38 -1.84 8.81
N GLY A 4 -22.83 -2.82 8.09
CA GLY A 4 -22.77 -4.21 8.59
C GLY A 4 -21.90 -4.31 9.85
N LYS A 5 -22.10 -5.37 10.64
CA LYS A 5 -21.25 -5.65 11.82
C LYS A 5 -19.79 -5.85 11.36
N PRO A 6 -18.80 -5.16 11.96
CA PRO A 6 -17.39 -5.41 11.68
C PRO A 6 -17.01 -6.89 11.96
N GLY A 7 -16.10 -7.42 11.16
CA GLY A 7 -15.58 -8.79 11.30
C GLY A 7 -14.44 -9.07 10.34
N ALA A 8 -13.93 -10.30 10.31
CA ALA A 8 -12.74 -10.64 9.51
C ALA A 8 -12.84 -10.22 8.03
N LYS A 9 -14.03 -10.29 7.43
CA LYS A 9 -14.25 -9.86 6.04
C LYS A 9 -14.18 -8.34 5.85
N SER A 10 -14.51 -7.52 6.86
CA SER A 10 -14.29 -6.07 6.79
C SER A 10 -12.80 -5.74 6.86
N ASP A 11 -12.03 -6.49 7.66
CA ASP A 11 -10.58 -6.31 7.75
C ASP A 11 -9.88 -6.67 6.43
N VAL A 12 -10.30 -7.75 5.76
CA VAL A 12 -9.83 -8.11 4.41
C VAL A 12 -10.06 -6.97 3.41
N PHE A 13 -11.23 -6.31 3.46
CA PHE A 13 -11.51 -5.16 2.61
C PHE A 13 -10.60 -3.97 2.93
N ALA A 14 -10.45 -3.63 4.22
CA ALA A 14 -9.59 -2.53 4.65
C ALA A 14 -8.12 -2.76 4.26
N PHE A 15 -7.65 -4.01 4.38
CA PHE A 15 -6.33 -4.43 3.93
C PHE A 15 -6.16 -4.27 2.41
N GLY A 16 -7.11 -4.81 1.62
CA GLY A 16 -7.10 -4.67 0.16
C GLY A 16 -7.14 -3.21 -0.30
N ALA A 17 -7.96 -2.38 0.35
CA ALA A 17 -8.08 -0.95 0.08
C ALA A 17 -6.78 -0.19 0.38
N THR A 18 -6.12 -0.53 1.48
CA THR A 18 -4.81 0.01 1.84
C THR A 18 -3.76 -0.34 0.81
N LEU A 19 -3.66 -1.61 0.42
CA LEU A 19 -2.70 -2.06 -0.60
C LEU A 19 -2.98 -1.45 -1.98
N TYR A 20 -4.24 -1.42 -2.40
CA TYR A 20 -4.64 -0.80 -3.66
C TYR A 20 -4.17 0.66 -3.70
N ARG A 21 -4.50 1.44 -2.66
CA ARG A 21 -4.10 2.84 -2.56
C ARG A 21 -2.59 3.02 -2.49
N LEU A 22 -1.87 2.11 -1.82
CA LEU A 22 -0.41 2.16 -1.74
C LEU A 22 0.24 1.97 -3.13
N LEU A 23 -0.24 1.00 -3.90
CA LEU A 23 0.35 0.62 -5.19
C LEU A 23 -0.07 1.56 -6.32
N SER A 24 -1.34 1.96 -6.35
CA SER A 24 -1.90 2.80 -7.42
C SER A 24 -1.85 4.30 -7.13
N ALA A 25 -1.82 4.71 -5.86
CA ALA A 25 -2.18 6.06 -5.40
C ALA A 25 -3.65 6.47 -5.63
N GLU A 26 -4.50 5.54 -6.11
CA GLU A 26 -5.89 5.81 -6.45
C GLU A 26 -6.87 5.42 -5.33
N SER A 27 -8.11 5.89 -5.49
CA SER A 27 -9.21 5.57 -4.56
C SER A 27 -9.73 4.13 -4.80
N PRO A 28 -9.87 3.30 -3.75
CA PRO A 28 -10.38 1.93 -3.87
C PRO A 28 -11.91 1.85 -4.05
N ARG A 29 -12.60 2.98 -4.29
CA ARG A 29 -14.06 3.02 -4.48
C ARG A 29 -14.50 2.38 -5.79
N PHE A 30 -13.69 2.55 -6.84
CA PHE A 30 -13.91 2.00 -8.18
C PHE A 30 -12.59 1.38 -8.67
N PRO A 31 -12.18 0.24 -8.10
CA PRO A 31 -10.88 -0.33 -8.39
C PRO A 31 -10.86 -0.88 -9.82
N HIS A 32 -9.75 -0.62 -10.53
CA HIS A 32 -9.54 -1.13 -11.88
C HIS A 32 -8.13 -1.75 -12.00
N PRO A 33 -7.97 -2.90 -12.68
CA PRO A 33 -6.67 -3.57 -12.76
C PRO A 33 -5.58 -2.73 -13.43
N SER A 34 -5.92 -1.80 -14.33
CA SER A 34 -4.95 -0.92 -14.99
C SER A 34 -4.17 0.00 -14.04
N GLU A 35 -4.72 0.26 -12.85
CA GLU A 35 -4.09 1.15 -11.86
C GLU A 35 -3.06 0.41 -11.01
N LEU A 36 -2.99 -0.91 -11.13
CA LEU A 36 -2.10 -1.78 -10.36
C LEU A 36 -0.89 -2.20 -11.21
N PRO A 37 0.22 -2.63 -10.57
CA PRO A 37 1.35 -3.23 -11.27
C PRO A 37 0.91 -4.40 -12.16
N ASP A 38 1.62 -4.64 -13.26
CA ASP A 38 1.32 -5.70 -14.24
C ASP A 38 1.70 -7.09 -13.70
N VAL A 39 0.95 -7.52 -12.68
CA VAL A 39 1.06 -8.81 -11.99
C VAL A 39 -0.36 -9.34 -11.82
N PRO A 40 -0.88 -10.12 -12.79
CA PRO A 40 -2.29 -10.55 -12.84
C PRO A 40 -2.78 -11.25 -11.55
N GLU A 41 -1.92 -12.01 -10.91
CA GLU A 41 -2.21 -12.74 -9.68
C GLU A 41 -2.40 -11.80 -8.48
N LEU A 42 -1.60 -10.73 -8.40
CA LEU A 42 -1.76 -9.68 -7.39
C LEU A 42 -2.98 -8.82 -7.68
N GLN A 43 -3.20 -8.46 -8.94
CA GLN A 43 -4.37 -7.69 -9.37
C GLN A 43 -5.66 -8.43 -8.99
N SER A 44 -5.79 -9.70 -9.38
CA SER A 44 -6.96 -10.51 -9.05
C SER A 44 -7.16 -10.64 -7.54
N LEU A 45 -6.10 -10.88 -6.77
CA LEU A 45 -6.17 -10.95 -5.30
C LEU A 45 -6.71 -9.65 -4.69
N LEU A 46 -6.19 -8.49 -5.10
CA LEU A 46 -6.63 -7.19 -4.57
C LEU A 46 -8.08 -6.89 -4.95
N LEU A 47 -8.48 -7.19 -6.19
CA LEU A 47 -9.87 -7.01 -6.63
C LEU A 47 -10.83 -7.95 -5.87
N ASP A 48 -10.41 -9.17 -5.56
CA ASP A 48 -11.19 -10.11 -4.74
C ASP A 48 -11.42 -9.58 -3.32
N CYS A 49 -10.39 -8.98 -2.70
CA CYS A 49 -10.50 -8.34 -1.38
C CYS A 49 -11.47 -7.14 -1.38
N LEU A 50 -11.56 -6.42 -2.50
CA LEU A 50 -12.38 -5.21 -2.67
C LEU A 50 -13.83 -5.47 -3.09
N LYS A 51 -14.27 -6.74 -3.15
CA LYS A 51 -15.67 -7.06 -3.50
C LYS A 51 -16.65 -6.43 -2.51
N GLN A 52 -17.71 -5.84 -3.05
CA GLN A 52 -18.76 -5.19 -2.26
C GLN A 52 -19.46 -6.16 -1.32
N ASN A 53 -19.78 -7.37 -1.80
CA ASN A 53 -20.34 -8.43 -0.96
C ASN A 53 -19.22 -9.09 -0.11
N PRO A 54 -19.30 -9.02 1.24
CA PRO A 54 -18.32 -9.64 2.14
C PRO A 54 -18.15 -11.15 1.95
N ASP A 55 -19.20 -11.88 1.60
CA ASP A 55 -19.16 -13.34 1.43
C ASP A 55 -18.34 -13.76 0.20
N LYS A 56 -18.18 -12.85 -0.76
CA LYS A 56 -17.38 -13.10 -1.97
C LYS A 56 -15.90 -12.77 -1.77
N ARG A 57 -15.51 -12.17 -0.63
CA ARG A 57 -14.11 -11.88 -0.32
C ARG A 57 -13.43 -13.16 0.15
N PRO A 58 -12.13 -13.35 -0.11
CA PRO A 58 -11.37 -14.45 0.47
C PRO A 58 -11.33 -14.34 2.01
N ASP A 59 -11.05 -15.44 2.70
CA ASP A 59 -10.67 -15.38 4.11
C ASP A 59 -9.21 -14.96 4.27
N THR A 60 -8.84 -14.58 5.49
CA THR A 60 -7.49 -14.07 5.81
C THR A 60 -6.38 -15.07 5.50
N GLN A 61 -6.62 -16.38 5.71
CA GLN A 61 -5.61 -17.42 5.44
C GLN A 61 -5.39 -17.57 3.93
N THR A 62 -6.45 -17.52 3.13
CA THR A 62 -6.37 -17.53 1.67
C THR A 62 -5.59 -16.32 1.15
N VAL A 63 -5.83 -15.12 1.69
CA VAL A 63 -5.06 -13.91 1.32
C VAL A 63 -3.58 -14.09 1.64
N PHE A 64 -3.26 -14.52 2.86
CA PHE A 64 -1.89 -14.72 3.30
C PHE A 64 -1.16 -15.76 2.45
N ARG A 65 -1.80 -16.91 2.18
CA ARG A 65 -1.26 -17.96 1.30
C ARG A 65 -0.93 -17.43 -0.09
N ARG A 66 -1.88 -16.77 -0.75
CA ARG A 66 -1.66 -16.22 -2.10
C ARG A 66 -0.54 -15.18 -2.16
N LEU A 67 -0.38 -14.37 -1.11
CA LEU A 67 0.73 -13.42 -1.02
C LEU A 67 2.08 -14.12 -0.84
N LEU A 68 2.15 -15.21 -0.08
CA LEU A 68 3.36 -16.02 0.05
C LEU A 68 3.75 -16.67 -1.28
N ASP A 69 2.78 -17.28 -1.97
CA ASP A 69 3.02 -17.91 -3.27
C ASP A 69 3.53 -16.88 -4.30
N LEU A 70 3.01 -15.65 -4.26
CA LEU A 70 3.48 -14.53 -5.08
C LEU A 70 4.91 -14.09 -4.73
N LYS A 71 5.27 -14.10 -3.45
CA LYS A 71 6.64 -13.78 -3.01
C LYS A 71 7.63 -14.83 -3.48
N GLU A 72 7.26 -16.11 -3.43
CA GLU A 72 8.11 -17.24 -3.82
C GLU A 72 8.28 -17.33 -5.35
N SER A 73 7.27 -16.95 -6.12
CA SER A 73 7.34 -16.88 -7.58
C SER A 73 8.05 -15.62 -8.10
N ALA A 74 8.20 -14.58 -7.28
CA ALA A 74 8.94 -13.37 -7.60
C ALA A 74 10.48 -13.53 -7.56
N VAL A 75 11.02 -14.62 -8.15
CA VAL A 75 12.46 -14.78 -8.43
C VAL A 75 12.85 -13.90 -9.63
N GLN A 76 12.68 -12.58 -9.47
CA GLN A 76 13.36 -11.50 -10.16
C GLN A 76 13.53 -10.35 -9.13
N PRO A 77 14.72 -9.76 -8.95
CA PRO A 77 15.03 -8.90 -7.82
C PRO A 77 14.56 -7.44 -8.01
N SER A 78 13.29 -7.19 -8.33
CA SER A 78 12.83 -5.83 -8.64
C SER A 78 11.76 -5.24 -7.72
N LEU A 79 11.18 -5.97 -6.77
CA LEU A 79 10.13 -5.45 -5.88
C LEU A 79 10.37 -5.68 -4.38
N ALA A 80 11.63 -5.75 -3.97
CA ALA A 80 11.93 -5.52 -2.57
C ALA A 80 11.74 -4.03 -2.24
N LEU A 81 10.50 -3.61 -1.92
CA LEU A 81 10.30 -2.41 -1.10
C LEU A 81 10.84 -2.74 0.30
N ASN A 82 12.16 -2.70 0.44
CA ASN A 82 12.81 -2.73 1.74
C ASN A 82 12.50 -1.40 2.42
N CYS A 83 11.38 -1.39 3.11
CA CYS A 83 10.91 -0.26 3.88
C CYS A 83 11.53 -0.36 5.26
N GLU A 84 12.53 0.48 5.51
CA GLU A 84 13.15 0.59 6.81
C GLU A 84 12.28 1.50 7.67
N LEU A 85 11.66 0.91 8.71
CA LEU A 85 11.12 1.70 9.81
C LEU A 85 12.29 2.18 10.67
N LYS A 86 12.53 3.49 10.67
CA LYS A 86 13.49 4.12 11.57
C LYS A 86 12.73 4.83 12.67
N GLN A 87 12.96 4.40 13.91
CA GLN A 87 12.49 5.11 15.07
C GLN A 87 13.38 6.35 15.23
N ARG A 88 12.80 7.54 15.03
CA ARG A 88 13.56 8.79 15.12
C ARG A 88 13.64 9.27 16.57
N ASP A 89 12.59 9.01 17.36
CA ASP A 89 12.51 9.20 18.81
C ASP A 89 11.34 8.37 19.38
N SER A 90 11.18 8.33 20.71
CA SER A 90 10.28 7.46 21.48
C SER A 90 8.78 7.49 21.12
N LYS A 91 8.33 8.38 20.23
CA LYS A 91 6.91 8.49 19.80
C LYS A 91 6.66 8.60 18.29
N THR A 92 7.69 8.61 17.43
CA THR A 92 7.49 8.83 15.99
C THR A 92 8.26 7.84 15.12
N TRP A 93 7.52 7.08 14.33
CA TRP A 93 8.04 6.12 13.36
C TRP A 93 8.10 6.74 11.97
N HIS A 94 9.29 6.78 11.37
CA HIS A 94 9.47 7.20 9.98
C HIS A 94 9.64 6.00 9.07
N PHE A 95 8.85 5.99 7.99
CA PHE A 95 8.96 5.02 6.92
C PHE A 95 9.90 5.57 5.86
N SER A 96 11.00 4.86 5.60
CA SER A 96 11.98 5.25 4.59
C SER A 96 12.22 4.11 3.61
N LEU A 97 12.30 4.43 2.33
CA LEU A 97 12.75 3.49 1.31
C LEU A 97 14.28 3.49 1.28
N ALA A 98 14.88 2.30 1.31
CA ALA A 98 16.32 2.18 1.18
C ALA A 98 16.80 2.83 -0.15
N PRO A 99 17.95 3.53 -0.17
CA PRO A 99 18.39 4.32 -1.33
C PRO A 99 18.40 3.55 -2.65
N LYS A 100 18.79 2.27 -2.60
CA LYS A 100 18.85 1.33 -3.74
C LYS A 100 17.50 1.03 -4.43
N HIS A 101 16.37 1.39 -3.81
CA HIS A 101 15.01 1.16 -4.34
C HIS A 101 14.26 2.47 -4.69
N LYS A 102 14.87 3.64 -4.48
CA LYS A 102 14.29 4.94 -4.89
C LYS A 102 14.10 5.04 -6.42
N THR A 103 14.86 4.26 -7.18
CA THR A 103 14.83 4.18 -8.65
C THR A 103 13.56 3.53 -9.22
N LEU A 104 12.76 2.83 -8.40
CA LEU A 104 11.49 2.22 -8.82
C LEU A 104 10.30 3.21 -8.80
N LEU A 105 10.51 4.41 -8.27
CA LEU A 105 9.51 5.47 -8.28
C LEU A 105 9.64 6.29 -9.57
N ARG A 106 8.51 6.61 -10.21
CA ARG A 106 8.49 7.59 -11.32
C ARG A 106 9.20 8.88 -10.84
N PRO A 107 9.96 9.58 -11.71
CA PRO A 107 10.76 10.75 -11.31
C PRO A 107 9.98 11.82 -10.53
N GLU A 108 8.71 12.01 -10.89
CA GLU A 108 7.77 12.93 -10.23
C GLU A 108 7.54 12.62 -8.74
N ARG A 109 7.63 11.34 -8.34
CA ARG A 109 7.45 10.91 -6.94
C ARG A 109 8.73 11.11 -6.12
N THR A 110 9.90 11.02 -6.74
CA THR A 110 11.18 11.25 -6.07
C THR A 110 11.31 12.71 -5.63
N LYS A 111 10.98 13.67 -6.53
CA LYS A 111 10.97 15.10 -6.22
C LYS A 111 10.01 15.45 -5.08
N LYS A 112 8.78 14.92 -5.14
CA LYS A 112 7.77 15.17 -4.12
C LYS A 112 8.16 14.64 -2.74
N ILE A 113 8.92 13.54 -2.67
CA ILE A 113 9.42 13.00 -1.39
C ILE A 113 10.57 13.84 -0.83
N GLU A 114 11.43 14.39 -1.67
CA GLU A 114 12.55 15.25 -1.27
C GLU A 114 12.11 16.67 -0.88
N GLU A 115 10.99 17.16 -1.42
CA GLU A 115 10.42 18.48 -1.10
C GLU A 115 9.59 18.50 0.20
N LEU A 116 9.07 17.35 0.65
CA LEU A 116 8.28 17.24 1.89
C LEU A 116 9.00 17.75 3.16
N PRO A 117 10.29 17.45 3.42
CA PRO A 117 10.97 18.00 4.59
C PRO A 117 11.16 19.53 4.53
N ALA A 118 11.29 20.12 3.34
CA ALA A 118 11.45 21.57 3.19
C ALA A 118 10.15 22.33 3.47
N ILE A 119 9.02 21.80 2.99
CA ILE A 119 7.69 22.42 3.21
C ILE A 119 7.26 22.33 4.68
N ALA A 120 7.64 21.26 5.38
CA ALA A 120 7.32 21.10 6.80
C ALA A 120 8.08 22.10 7.71
N GLN A 121 9.27 22.54 7.31
CA GLN A 121 10.07 23.50 8.07
C GLN A 121 9.57 24.94 7.91
N GLN A 122 9.09 25.33 6.73
CA GLN A 122 8.54 26.68 6.50
C GLN A 122 7.25 26.94 7.27
N ARG A 123 6.36 25.94 7.41
CA ARG A 123 5.09 26.12 8.13
C ARG A 123 5.22 26.28 9.64
N ILE A 124 6.35 25.87 10.24
CA ILE A 124 6.62 26.06 11.67
C ILE A 124 7.06 27.51 11.97
N GLN A 125 7.66 28.20 10.99
CA GLN A 125 8.15 29.57 11.18
C GLN A 125 7.08 30.65 10.93
N GLU A 126 6.00 30.35 10.22
CA GLU A 126 4.91 31.31 9.96
C GLU A 126 3.83 31.33 11.05
N GLN A 127 3.96 30.53 12.11
CA GLN A 127 3.04 30.50 13.28
C GLN A 127 3.69 31.00 14.58
N ALA A 128 4.85 31.65 14.51
CA ALA A 128 5.54 32.26 15.64
C ALA A 128 5.45 33.79 15.61
#